data_AF-L7UBU4-F1
#
_entry.id   AF-L7UBU4-F1
#
_cell.length_a   1.000
_cell.length_b   1.000
_cell.length_c   1.000
_cell.angle_alpha   90.00
_cell.angle_beta   90.00
_cell.angle_gamma   90.00
#
_symmetry.space_group_name_H-M   'P 1'
#
loop_
_entity.id
_entity.type
_entity.pdbx_description
1 polymer ?
#
loop_
_entity_poly.entity_id
_entity_poly.type
_entity_poly.pdbx_seq_one_letter_code
_entity_poly.pdbx_strand_id
1 'polypeptide(L)'
;MQSGAAGPARTDIPQYVPSPMKLLLLLLFRPVDLHYRLRAAGILVPGGRIGQLWKEQAEGGRAAGLYVRRMLLLLVVGSPLATALVGLGLYCAGIPLRGGWAVSALCCSAVGLTLAQVSGLAAGVLLGSLASLSILVGLHATAAGAFGPVEGAGAGVVVGVCLGMVSGLSVGSIASIAIGRGPSVWRLQMAAIVTSVVPMLVWSRLVNTSFAGAVAASALVAFLVSAFRLPLYALEVLASAAAYAVERWTGLPTLHWVPVRHHNLSYLPHPFLSRHLALAVRSRPAEVLAVADACLRSPGNIVVGWPWVVQALERSSAEGARGPHS
;
A
#
# COMPACT_ATOMS: atom_id res chain seq x y z
N MET A 1 -18.44 -36.91 31.32
CA MET A 1 -18.45 -35.43 31.36
C MET A 1 -17.18 -34.94 30.70
N GLN A 2 -17.29 -34.48 29.45
CA GLN A 2 -16.14 -34.00 28.67
C GLN A 2 -15.67 -32.66 29.23
N SER A 3 -14.42 -32.64 29.70
CA SER A 3 -13.68 -31.42 30.02
C SER A 3 -13.45 -30.66 28.72
N GLY A 4 -14.16 -29.54 28.54
CA GLY A 4 -13.99 -28.65 27.41
C GLY A 4 -12.61 -28.01 27.50
N ALA A 5 -11.72 -28.38 26.58
CA ALA A 5 -10.42 -27.74 26.40
C ALA A 5 -10.64 -26.23 26.21
N ALA A 6 -10.28 -25.44 27.22
CA ALA A 6 -10.19 -24.00 27.11
C ALA A 6 -9.16 -23.69 26.02
N GLY A 7 -9.64 -23.22 24.86
CA GLY A 7 -8.76 -22.70 23.82
C GLY A 7 -7.85 -21.62 24.41
N PRO A 8 -6.62 -21.43 23.87
CA PRO A 8 -5.69 -20.44 24.38
C PRO A 8 -6.40 -19.08 24.49
N ALA A 9 -6.29 -18.45 25.67
CA ALA A 9 -6.97 -17.20 25.98
C ALA A 9 -6.74 -16.19 24.85
N ARG A 10 -7.80 -15.89 24.09
CA ARG A 10 -7.76 -14.95 22.97
C ARG A 10 -7.44 -13.57 23.55
N THR A 11 -6.22 -13.09 23.31
CA THR A 11 -5.80 -11.73 23.68
C THR A 11 -6.60 -10.75 22.85
N ASP A 12 -7.60 -10.08 23.43
CA ASP A 12 -8.40 -9.05 22.76
C ASP A 12 -8.10 -7.70 23.41
N ILE A 13 -7.15 -6.95 22.81
CA ILE A 13 -6.66 -5.69 23.36
C ILE A 13 -7.05 -4.56 22.41
N PRO A 14 -8.29 -4.04 22.49
CA PRO A 14 -8.79 -3.02 21.55
C PRO A 14 -8.00 -1.70 21.62
N GLN A 15 -7.30 -1.44 22.71
CA GLN A 15 -6.43 -0.27 22.88
C GLN A 15 -5.23 -0.27 21.93
N TYR A 16 -4.80 -1.44 21.43
CA TYR A 16 -3.70 -1.56 20.48
C TYR A 16 -4.11 -1.28 19.04
N VAL A 17 -5.42 -1.16 18.77
CA VAL A 17 -5.91 -0.75 17.45
C VAL A 17 -5.61 0.74 17.24
N PRO A 18 -4.89 1.13 16.17
CA PRO A 18 -4.51 2.51 15.92
C PRO A 18 -5.71 3.44 15.70
N SER A 19 -5.59 4.71 16.12
CA SER A 19 -6.57 5.77 15.80
C SER A 19 -6.71 5.94 14.27
N PRO A 20 -7.81 6.53 13.75
CA PRO A 20 -8.04 6.63 12.30
C PRO A 20 -6.87 7.26 11.52
N MET A 21 -6.29 8.36 12.02
CA MET A 21 -5.14 9.00 11.37
C MET A 21 -3.87 8.13 11.44
N LYS A 22 -3.61 7.51 12.58
CA LYS A 22 -2.46 6.60 12.72
C LYS A 22 -2.64 5.34 11.86
N LEU A 23 -3.87 4.86 11.74
CA LEU A 23 -4.25 3.75 10.88
C LEU A 23 -3.99 4.11 9.41
N LEU A 24 -4.44 5.29 8.96
CA LEU A 24 -4.17 5.83 7.63
C LEU A 24 -2.67 5.92 7.32
N LEU A 25 -1.88 6.49 8.23
CA LEU A 25 -0.42 6.62 8.05
C LEU A 25 0.27 5.25 8.00
N LEU A 26 -0.10 4.33 8.89
CA LEU A 26 0.44 2.97 8.90
C LEU A 26 0.01 2.20 7.63
N LEU A 27 -1.20 2.40 7.13
CA LEU A 27 -1.66 1.86 5.86
C LEU A 27 -0.79 2.34 4.69
N LEU A 28 -0.50 3.64 4.64
CA LEU A 28 0.18 4.26 3.51
C LEU A 28 1.68 3.91 3.50
N PHE A 29 2.33 4.04 4.66
CA PHE A 29 3.77 3.96 4.77
C PHE A 29 4.25 2.63 5.37
N ARG A 30 3.57 2.06 6.37
CA ARG A 30 4.08 0.90 7.15
C ARG A 30 3.06 -0.25 7.31
N PRO A 31 2.52 -0.81 6.20
CA PRO A 31 1.43 -1.79 6.30
C PRO A 31 1.86 -3.13 6.89
N VAL A 32 3.14 -3.49 6.76
CA VAL A 32 3.70 -4.68 7.44
C VAL A 32 3.66 -4.51 8.96
N ASP A 33 4.02 -3.32 9.47
CA ASP A 33 3.93 -3.04 10.91
C ASP A 33 2.49 -2.96 11.39
N LEU A 34 1.58 -2.45 10.55
CA LEU A 34 0.15 -2.50 10.83
C LEU A 34 -0.32 -3.94 11.01
N HIS A 35 0.09 -4.85 10.13
CA HIS A 35 -0.27 -6.26 10.22
C HIS A 35 0.16 -6.88 11.55
N TYR A 36 1.43 -6.69 11.95
CA TYR A 36 1.93 -7.21 13.23
C TYR A 36 1.24 -6.56 14.44
N ARG A 37 0.97 -5.25 14.41
CA ARG A 37 0.25 -4.55 15.48
C ARG A 37 -1.19 -5.07 15.65
N LEU A 38 -1.88 -5.30 14.54
CA LEU A 38 -3.25 -5.83 14.57
C LEU A 38 -3.29 -7.29 15.05
N ARG A 39 -2.28 -8.10 14.70
CA ARG A 39 -2.10 -9.44 15.27
C ARG A 39 -1.83 -9.40 16.76
N ALA A 40 -0.97 -8.49 17.22
CA ALA A 40 -0.73 -8.27 18.64
C ALA A 40 -1.97 -7.75 19.41
N ALA A 41 -2.90 -7.10 18.71
CA ALA A 41 -4.17 -6.66 19.28
C ALA A 41 -5.24 -7.77 19.40
N GLY A 42 -4.98 -8.96 18.85
CA GLY A 42 -5.91 -10.10 18.89
C GLY A 42 -6.61 -10.47 17.60
N ILE A 43 -6.33 -9.76 16.51
CA ILE A 43 -6.97 -10.01 15.21
C ILE A 43 -6.23 -11.15 14.52
N LEU A 44 -6.94 -12.24 14.23
CA LEU A 44 -6.32 -13.45 13.70
C LEU A 44 -5.87 -13.26 12.25
N VAL A 45 -6.73 -12.63 11.44
CA VAL A 45 -6.46 -12.37 10.02
C VAL A 45 -6.69 -10.89 9.68
N PRO A 46 -5.74 -9.98 9.98
CA PRO A 46 -5.90 -8.53 9.78
C PRO A 46 -6.18 -8.09 8.33
N GLY A 47 -5.74 -8.90 7.35
CA GLY A 47 -6.04 -8.71 5.93
C GLY A 47 -6.93 -9.81 5.36
N GLY A 48 -7.81 -10.35 6.21
CA GLY A 48 -8.90 -11.20 5.79
C GLY A 48 -10.02 -10.39 5.13
N ARG A 49 -10.97 -11.09 4.51
CA ARG A 49 -12.17 -10.45 3.95
C ARG A 49 -12.93 -9.71 5.05
N ILE A 50 -13.66 -8.63 4.71
CA ILE A 50 -14.49 -7.94 5.71
C ILE A 50 -15.45 -8.91 6.42
N GLY A 51 -16.00 -9.88 5.69
CA GLY A 51 -16.87 -10.91 6.27
C GLY A 51 -16.16 -11.80 7.31
N GLN A 52 -14.86 -12.05 7.16
CA GLN A 52 -14.08 -12.77 8.17
C GLN A 52 -13.87 -11.92 9.42
N LEU A 53 -13.59 -10.62 9.25
CA LEU A 53 -13.44 -9.68 10.37
C LEU A 53 -14.77 -9.44 11.10
N TRP A 54 -15.89 -9.40 10.38
CA TRP A 54 -17.23 -9.36 10.96
C TRP A 54 -17.58 -10.64 11.70
N LYS A 55 -17.17 -11.80 11.18
CA LYS A 55 -17.31 -13.06 11.91
C LYS A 55 -16.49 -13.05 13.21
N GLU A 56 -15.23 -12.61 13.16
CA GLU A 56 -14.40 -12.44 14.36
C GLU A 56 -15.01 -11.45 15.37
N GLN A 57 -15.66 -10.39 14.89
CA GLN A 57 -16.42 -9.46 15.74
C GLN A 57 -17.66 -10.14 16.36
N ALA A 58 -18.41 -10.91 15.58
CA ALA A 58 -19.60 -11.63 16.05
C ALA A 58 -19.25 -12.71 17.09
N GLU A 59 -18.05 -13.29 17.00
CA GLU A 59 -17.47 -14.20 18.00
C GLU A 59 -16.94 -13.49 19.27
N GLY A 60 -17.15 -12.17 19.39
CA GLY A 60 -16.83 -11.39 20.59
C GLY A 60 -15.55 -10.55 20.52
N GLY A 61 -14.85 -10.52 19.37
CA GLY A 61 -13.61 -9.75 19.21
C GLY A 61 -13.85 -8.23 19.12
N ARG A 62 -13.59 -7.49 20.19
CA ARG A 62 -13.76 -6.03 20.26
C ARG A 62 -12.73 -5.30 19.41
N ALA A 63 -11.47 -5.77 19.38
CA ALA A 63 -10.42 -5.20 18.53
C ALA A 63 -10.77 -5.29 17.04
N ALA A 64 -11.32 -6.43 16.60
CA ALA A 64 -11.74 -6.64 15.22
C ALA A 64 -12.86 -5.66 14.82
N GLY A 65 -13.91 -5.52 15.65
CA GLY A 65 -15.00 -4.59 15.36
C GLY A 65 -14.56 -3.12 15.30
N LEU A 66 -13.68 -2.71 16.22
CA LEU A 66 -13.17 -1.35 16.26
C LEU A 66 -12.20 -1.06 15.09
N TYR A 67 -11.39 -2.03 14.67
CA TYR A 67 -10.60 -1.96 13.45
C TYR A 67 -11.50 -1.81 12.22
N VAL A 68 -12.51 -2.67 12.06
CA VAL A 68 -13.46 -2.63 10.94
C VAL A 68 -14.18 -1.28 10.86
N ARG A 69 -14.67 -0.75 11.98
CA ARG A 69 -15.35 0.55 12.02
C ARG A 69 -14.44 1.69 11.57
N ARG A 70 -13.22 1.76 12.10
CA ARG A 70 -12.23 2.79 11.71
C ARG A 70 -11.81 2.65 10.25
N MET A 71 -11.68 1.41 9.80
CA MET A 71 -11.33 1.10 8.43
C MET A 71 -12.46 1.52 7.47
N LEU A 72 -13.72 1.17 7.78
CA LEU A 72 -14.89 1.63 7.02
C LEU A 72 -15.00 3.15 6.98
N LEU A 73 -14.68 3.84 8.07
CA LEU A 73 -14.65 5.31 8.09
C LEU A 73 -13.59 5.87 7.11
N LEU A 74 -12.36 5.35 7.15
CA LEU A 74 -11.31 5.78 6.21
C LEU A 74 -11.69 5.48 4.76
N LEU A 75 -12.33 4.34 4.52
CA LEU A 75 -12.75 3.92 3.20
C LEU A 75 -13.92 4.74 2.67
N VAL A 76 -15.04 4.80 3.41
CA VAL A 76 -16.29 5.41 2.95
C VAL A 76 -16.25 6.94 3.01
N VAL A 77 -15.52 7.52 3.96
CA VAL A 77 -15.45 8.98 4.14
C VAL A 77 -14.11 9.53 3.67
N GLY A 78 -13.01 8.93 4.12
CA GLY A 78 -11.67 9.42 3.84
C GLY A 78 -11.31 9.38 2.35
N SER A 79 -11.60 8.27 1.66
CA SER A 79 -11.30 8.10 0.22
C SER A 79 -12.02 9.13 -0.67
N PRO A 80 -13.36 9.28 -0.64
CA PRO A 80 -14.03 10.27 -1.48
C PRO A 80 -13.67 11.72 -1.12
N LEU A 81 -13.42 12.01 0.17
CA LEU A 81 -12.96 13.34 0.58
C LEU A 81 -11.58 13.66 0.00
N ALA A 82 -10.61 12.74 0.13
CA ALA A 82 -9.29 12.91 -0.47
C ALA A 82 -9.39 13.06 -2.00
N THR A 83 -10.27 12.29 -2.63
CA THR A 83 -10.56 12.37 -4.07
C THR A 83 -11.07 13.76 -4.47
N ALA A 84 -12.04 14.29 -3.72
CA ALA A 84 -12.59 15.61 -3.97
C ALA A 84 -11.54 16.71 -3.75
N LEU A 85 -10.74 16.63 -2.68
CA LEU A 85 -9.69 17.60 -2.37
C LEU A 85 -8.59 17.64 -3.43
N VAL A 86 -8.14 16.47 -3.91
CA VAL A 86 -7.16 16.38 -5.00
C VAL A 86 -7.74 16.98 -6.29
N GLY A 87 -8.97 16.59 -6.65
CA GLY A 87 -9.64 17.16 -7.83
C GLY A 87 -9.79 18.67 -7.75
N LEU A 88 -10.16 19.20 -6.58
CA LEU A 88 -10.23 20.64 -6.34
C LEU A 88 -8.85 21.31 -6.47
N GLY A 89 -7.80 20.72 -5.91
CA GLY A 89 -6.44 21.25 -6.03
C GLY A 89 -5.97 21.34 -7.48
N LEU A 90 -6.29 20.33 -8.29
CA LEU A 90 -5.98 20.32 -9.73
C LEU A 90 -6.78 21.37 -10.50
N TYR A 91 -8.06 21.53 -10.15
CA TYR A 91 -8.90 22.60 -10.72
C TYR A 91 -8.32 23.98 -10.40
N CYS A 92 -7.92 24.22 -9.15
CA CYS A 92 -7.24 25.45 -8.73
C CYS A 92 -5.89 25.66 -9.42
N ALA A 93 -5.19 24.58 -9.79
CA ALA A 93 -3.95 24.65 -10.57
C ALA A 93 -4.17 24.94 -12.07
N GLY A 94 -5.42 25.19 -12.50
CA GLY A 94 -5.75 25.52 -13.88
C GLY A 94 -5.86 24.32 -14.81
N ILE A 95 -5.89 23.10 -14.28
CA ILE A 95 -6.08 21.90 -15.10
C ILE A 95 -7.56 21.82 -15.49
N PRO A 96 -7.89 21.77 -16.80
CA PRO A 96 -9.27 21.82 -17.25
C PRO A 96 -10.01 20.52 -16.92
N LEU A 97 -10.65 20.46 -15.75
CA LEU A 97 -11.56 19.38 -15.37
C LEU A 97 -12.96 19.68 -15.94
N ARG A 98 -13.39 18.93 -16.95
CA ARG A 98 -14.73 19.08 -17.55
C ARG A 98 -15.84 18.56 -16.63
N GLY A 99 -17.07 18.99 -16.88
CA GLY A 99 -18.25 18.59 -16.13
C GLY A 99 -18.39 17.06 -16.00
N GLY A 100 -18.79 16.59 -14.81
CA GLY A 100 -18.93 15.16 -14.51
C GLY A 100 -17.71 14.50 -13.84
N TRP A 101 -16.57 15.20 -13.73
CA TRP A 101 -15.37 14.68 -13.08
C TRP A 101 -15.63 14.21 -11.65
N ALA A 102 -16.39 14.99 -10.86
CA ALA A 102 -16.70 14.65 -9.48
C ALA A 102 -17.51 13.35 -9.37
N VAL A 103 -18.50 13.15 -10.26
CA VAL A 103 -19.33 11.94 -10.31
C VAL A 103 -18.48 10.73 -10.68
N SER A 104 -17.64 10.86 -11.72
CA SER A 104 -16.75 9.78 -12.14
C SER A 104 -15.72 9.40 -11.07
N ALA A 105 -15.21 10.38 -10.33
CA ALA A 105 -14.27 10.17 -9.23
C ALA A 105 -14.94 9.44 -8.05
N LEU A 106 -16.18 9.83 -7.72
CA LEU A 106 -16.98 9.17 -6.69
C LEU A 106 -17.32 7.73 -7.10
N CYS A 107 -17.76 7.49 -8.34
CA CYS A 107 -18.01 6.15 -8.86
C CYS A 107 -16.74 5.28 -8.82
N CYS A 108 -15.60 5.84 -9.22
CA CYS A 108 -14.32 5.17 -9.19
C CYS A 108 -13.93 4.74 -7.77
N SER A 109 -14.02 5.68 -6.82
CA SER A 109 -13.76 5.42 -5.42
C SER A 109 -14.72 4.37 -4.87
N ALA A 110 -16.02 4.46 -5.17
CA ALA A 110 -17.04 3.51 -4.72
C ALA A 110 -16.80 2.07 -5.24
N VAL A 111 -16.42 1.91 -6.51
CA VAL A 111 -16.12 0.58 -7.08
C VAL A 111 -14.78 0.04 -6.55
N GLY A 112 -13.76 0.87 -6.42
CA GLY A 112 -12.50 0.48 -5.79
C GLY A 112 -12.70 0.06 -4.32
N LEU A 113 -13.57 0.78 -3.61
CA LEU A 113 -14.02 0.50 -2.25
C LEU A 113 -14.66 -0.89 -2.15
N THR A 114 -15.71 -1.17 -2.93
CA THR A 114 -16.43 -2.44 -2.86
C THR A 114 -15.53 -3.63 -3.17
N LEU A 115 -14.69 -3.54 -4.21
CA LEU A 115 -13.78 -4.62 -4.57
C LEU A 115 -12.68 -4.84 -3.55
N ALA A 116 -12.18 -3.78 -2.93
CA ALA A 116 -11.20 -3.91 -1.86
C ALA A 116 -11.80 -4.55 -0.59
N GLN A 117 -13.07 -4.27 -0.27
CA GLN A 117 -13.76 -4.93 0.84
C GLN A 117 -14.01 -6.43 0.59
N VAL A 118 -14.38 -6.79 -0.65
CA VAL A 118 -14.61 -8.18 -1.06
C VAL A 118 -13.31 -8.97 -1.16
N SER A 119 -12.23 -8.35 -1.64
CA SER A 119 -10.90 -8.99 -1.76
C SER A 119 -10.10 -9.00 -0.45
N GLY A 120 -10.55 -8.24 0.57
CA GLY A 120 -10.11 -8.33 1.96
C GLY A 120 -8.92 -7.46 2.35
N LEU A 121 -8.63 -6.40 1.60
CA LEU A 121 -7.34 -5.72 1.74
C LEU A 121 -7.50 -4.21 1.71
N ALA A 122 -7.92 -3.70 2.86
CA ALA A 122 -8.11 -2.28 3.08
C ALA A 122 -6.82 -1.46 2.85
N ALA A 123 -5.65 -2.10 3.01
CA ALA A 123 -4.29 -1.56 2.84
C ALA A 123 -4.03 -0.82 1.53
N GLY A 124 -4.73 -1.13 0.45
CA GLY A 124 -4.52 -0.38 -0.78
C GLY A 124 -5.75 0.27 -1.38
N VAL A 125 -6.91 0.31 -0.71
CA VAL A 125 -8.04 1.11 -1.24
C VAL A 125 -7.61 2.58 -1.37
N LEU A 126 -6.80 3.05 -0.41
CA LEU A 126 -6.23 4.40 -0.42
C LEU A 126 -5.19 4.60 -1.52
N LEU A 127 -4.36 3.60 -1.83
CA LEU A 127 -3.40 3.70 -2.93
C LEU A 127 -4.04 3.52 -4.29
N GLY A 128 -5.09 2.69 -4.35
CA GLY A 128 -5.90 2.46 -5.53
C GLY A 128 -6.76 3.67 -5.88
N SER A 129 -7.33 4.36 -4.89
CA SER A 129 -8.03 5.64 -5.08
C SER A 129 -7.10 6.77 -5.50
N LEU A 130 -5.87 6.83 -4.98
CA LEU A 130 -4.85 7.79 -5.43
C LEU A 130 -4.36 7.49 -6.86
N ALA A 131 -4.15 6.22 -7.19
CA ALA A 131 -3.80 5.77 -8.54
C ALA A 131 -4.95 6.06 -9.52
N SER A 132 -6.19 5.76 -9.13
CA SER A 132 -7.36 5.97 -9.96
C SER A 132 -7.67 7.45 -10.17
N LEU A 133 -7.37 8.32 -9.20
CA LEU A 133 -7.38 9.79 -9.34
C LEU A 133 -6.38 10.28 -10.39
N SER A 134 -5.13 9.80 -10.33
CA SER A 134 -4.09 10.19 -11.31
C SER A 134 -4.48 9.80 -12.74
N ILE A 135 -5.14 8.65 -12.90
CA ILE A 135 -5.62 8.16 -14.19
C ILE A 135 -6.91 8.89 -14.60
N LEU A 136 -7.83 9.16 -13.67
CA LEU A 136 -9.06 9.90 -13.95
C LEU A 136 -8.74 11.30 -14.52
N VAL A 137 -7.74 11.98 -13.97
CA VAL A 137 -7.31 13.32 -14.40
C VAL A 137 -6.66 13.27 -15.79
N GLY A 138 -5.76 12.30 -16.03
CA GLY A 138 -5.14 12.13 -17.35
C GLY A 138 -6.12 11.68 -18.43
N LEU A 139 -7.15 10.90 -18.05
CA LEU A 139 -8.07 10.27 -18.99
C LEU A 139 -9.35 11.08 -19.22
N HIS A 140 -9.80 11.93 -18.28
CA HIS A 140 -10.87 12.90 -18.57
C HIS A 140 -10.40 13.98 -19.54
N ALA A 141 -9.15 14.41 -19.44
CA ALA A 141 -8.58 15.38 -20.37
C ALA A 141 -8.55 14.84 -21.81
N THR A 142 -8.28 13.54 -21.98
CA THR A 142 -8.19 12.88 -23.30
C THR A 142 -9.54 12.34 -23.80
N ALA A 143 -10.36 11.72 -22.95
CA ALA A 143 -11.68 11.21 -23.31
C ALA A 143 -12.64 12.33 -23.72
N ALA A 144 -12.62 13.47 -23.03
CA ALA A 144 -13.50 14.57 -23.40
C ALA A 144 -13.07 15.23 -24.73
N GLY A 145 -11.80 15.15 -25.10
CA GLY A 145 -11.32 15.53 -26.43
C GLY A 145 -11.85 14.60 -27.54
N ALA A 146 -12.05 13.32 -27.22
CA ALA A 146 -12.45 12.29 -28.19
C ALA A 146 -13.97 12.13 -28.36
N PHE A 147 -14.78 12.27 -27.30
CA PHE A 147 -16.22 11.96 -27.31
C PHE A 147 -17.15 13.19 -27.24
N GLY A 148 -16.59 14.40 -27.17
CA GLY A 148 -17.38 15.62 -27.00
C GLY A 148 -18.02 15.76 -25.60
N PRO A 149 -18.74 16.87 -25.35
CA PRO A 149 -19.24 17.22 -24.01
C PRO A 149 -20.42 16.36 -23.52
N VAL A 150 -21.23 15.79 -24.43
CA VAL A 150 -22.45 15.04 -24.07
C VAL A 150 -22.12 13.58 -23.73
N GLU A 151 -21.28 12.91 -24.52
CA GLU A 151 -20.90 11.50 -24.27
C GLU A 151 -19.67 11.35 -23.36
N GLY A 152 -18.90 12.43 -23.17
CA GLY A 152 -17.71 12.43 -22.31
C GLY A 152 -18.00 12.08 -20.84
N ALA A 153 -19.17 12.46 -20.32
CA ALA A 153 -19.56 12.11 -18.95
C ALA A 153 -19.81 10.60 -18.79
N GLY A 154 -20.52 9.98 -19.74
CA GLY A 154 -20.77 8.53 -19.75
C GLY A 154 -19.48 7.74 -19.91
N ALA A 155 -18.63 8.13 -20.87
CA ALA A 155 -17.30 7.54 -21.03
C ALA A 155 -16.46 7.69 -19.76
N GLY A 156 -16.52 8.85 -19.10
CA GLY A 156 -15.84 9.13 -17.84
C GLY A 156 -16.25 8.20 -16.69
N VAL A 157 -17.55 7.90 -16.55
CA VAL A 157 -18.05 6.96 -15.54
C VAL A 157 -17.54 5.55 -15.82
N VAL A 158 -17.61 5.07 -17.07
CA VAL A 158 -17.16 3.71 -17.42
C VAL A 158 -15.65 3.56 -17.20
N VAL A 159 -14.87 4.58 -17.55
CA VAL A 159 -13.43 4.63 -17.27
C VAL A 159 -13.20 4.57 -15.76
N GLY A 160 -13.89 5.41 -14.99
CA GLY A 160 -13.77 5.45 -13.52
C GLY A 160 -14.07 4.09 -12.89
N VAL A 161 -15.12 3.40 -13.35
CA VAL A 161 -15.47 2.05 -12.89
C VAL A 161 -14.35 1.05 -13.20
N CYS A 162 -13.87 0.99 -14.44
CA CYS A 162 -12.79 0.07 -14.85
C CYS A 162 -11.52 0.29 -14.01
N LEU A 163 -11.12 1.54 -13.83
CA LEU A 163 -9.94 1.91 -13.05
C LEU A 163 -10.13 1.62 -11.56
N GLY A 164 -11.34 1.81 -11.03
CA GLY A 164 -11.71 1.41 -9.67
C GLY A 164 -11.50 -0.10 -9.49
N MET A 165 -11.94 -0.92 -10.45
CA MET A 165 -11.74 -2.37 -10.38
C MET A 165 -10.28 -2.78 -10.38
N VAL A 166 -9.54 -2.21 -11.32
CA VAL A 166 -8.10 -2.49 -11.51
C VAL A 166 -7.36 -2.11 -10.25
N SER A 167 -7.56 -0.88 -9.77
CA SER A 167 -6.89 -0.38 -8.58
C SER A 167 -7.15 -1.27 -7.37
N GLY A 168 -8.40 -1.72 -7.16
CA GLY A 168 -8.77 -2.65 -6.09
C GLY A 168 -8.09 -4.02 -6.21
N LEU A 169 -8.03 -4.61 -7.40
CA LEU A 169 -7.39 -5.91 -7.65
C LEU A 169 -5.86 -5.86 -7.48
N SER A 170 -5.26 -4.77 -7.94
CA SER A 170 -3.82 -4.48 -7.88
C SER A 170 -3.31 -4.42 -6.45
N VAL A 171 -4.04 -3.63 -5.67
CA VAL A 171 -3.90 -3.48 -4.24
C VAL A 171 -4.08 -4.81 -3.52
N GLY A 172 -5.06 -5.60 -3.96
CA GLY A 172 -5.32 -6.92 -3.40
C GLY A 172 -4.17 -7.90 -3.63
N SER A 173 -3.35 -7.69 -4.65
CA SER A 173 -2.11 -8.46 -4.90
C SER A 173 -0.94 -7.95 -4.04
N ILE A 174 -0.82 -6.63 -3.88
CA ILE A 174 0.24 -6.00 -3.08
C ILE A 174 0.06 -6.30 -1.59
N ALA A 175 -1.17 -6.26 -1.11
CA ALA A 175 -1.45 -6.48 0.30
C ALA A 175 -1.41 -7.98 0.69
N SER A 176 -1.47 -8.93 -0.26
CA SER A 176 -1.15 -10.34 0.05
C SER A 176 0.33 -10.54 0.34
N ILE A 177 1.22 -9.73 -0.27
CA ILE A 177 2.65 -9.68 0.06
C ILE A 177 2.84 -9.16 1.50
N ALA A 178 2.12 -8.11 1.88
CA ALA A 178 2.19 -7.52 3.23
C ALA A 178 1.74 -8.49 4.35
N ILE A 179 1.04 -9.58 4.01
CA ILE A 179 0.59 -10.63 4.94
C ILE A 179 1.46 -11.89 4.81
N GLY A 180 2.56 -11.82 4.04
CA GLY A 180 3.49 -12.95 3.84
C GLY A 180 2.96 -14.04 2.92
N ARG A 181 1.86 -13.81 2.19
CA ARG A 181 1.27 -14.78 1.23
C ARG A 181 1.84 -14.64 -0.19
N GLY A 182 2.80 -13.74 -0.40
CA GLY A 182 3.37 -13.42 -1.71
C GLY A 182 2.38 -12.73 -2.66
N PRO A 183 2.83 -12.30 -3.85
CA PRO A 183 1.95 -11.76 -4.87
C PRO A 183 1.08 -12.90 -5.42
N SER A 184 -0.24 -12.77 -5.36
CA SER A 184 -1.09 -13.75 -6.04
C SER A 184 -1.07 -13.46 -7.54
N VAL A 185 -0.35 -14.27 -8.31
CA VAL A 185 -0.27 -14.20 -9.77
C VAL A 185 -1.66 -14.14 -10.39
N TRP A 186 -2.62 -14.91 -9.86
CA TRP A 186 -4.02 -14.89 -10.26
C TRP A 186 -4.69 -13.51 -10.16
N ARG A 187 -4.51 -12.77 -9.06
CA ARG A 187 -5.13 -11.43 -8.91
C ARG A 187 -4.45 -10.41 -9.82
N LEU A 188 -3.14 -10.56 -10.03
CA LEU A 188 -2.38 -9.73 -10.97
C LEU A 188 -2.87 -9.95 -12.41
N GLN A 189 -3.04 -11.22 -12.80
CA GLN A 189 -3.58 -11.62 -14.11
C GLN A 189 -5.01 -11.14 -14.29
N MET A 190 -5.87 -11.29 -13.28
CA MET A 190 -7.24 -10.78 -13.33
C MET A 190 -7.29 -9.25 -13.41
N ALA A 191 -6.41 -8.53 -12.70
CA ALA A 191 -6.29 -7.08 -12.85
C ALA A 191 -5.88 -6.71 -14.28
N ALA A 192 -4.89 -7.42 -14.85
CA ALA A 192 -4.41 -7.20 -16.21
C ALA A 192 -5.47 -7.51 -17.28
N ILE A 193 -6.23 -8.59 -17.11
CA ILE A 193 -7.34 -8.96 -18.01
C ILE A 193 -8.46 -7.91 -17.92
N VAL A 194 -8.84 -7.48 -16.71
CA VAL A 194 -9.88 -6.45 -16.53
C VAL A 194 -9.42 -5.10 -17.09
N THR A 195 -8.16 -4.68 -16.91
CA THR A 195 -7.60 -3.45 -17.50
C THR A 195 -7.60 -3.46 -19.03
N SER A 196 -7.42 -4.62 -19.65
CA SER A 196 -7.23 -4.72 -21.10
C SER A 196 -8.54 -5.01 -21.82
N VAL A 197 -9.31 -5.98 -21.33
CA VAL A 197 -10.51 -6.49 -22.00
C VAL A 197 -11.71 -5.58 -21.80
N VAL A 198 -11.94 -5.04 -20.60
CA VAL A 198 -13.14 -4.22 -20.35
C VAL A 198 -13.12 -2.92 -21.19
N PRO A 199 -12.01 -2.16 -21.24
CA PRO A 199 -11.97 -1.01 -22.14
C PRO A 199 -12.06 -1.39 -23.61
N MET A 200 -11.43 -2.50 -24.04
CA MET A 200 -11.60 -2.99 -25.41
C MET A 200 -13.05 -3.32 -25.72
N LEU A 201 -13.79 -4.01 -24.85
CA LEU A 201 -15.18 -4.39 -25.11
C LEU A 201 -16.15 -3.21 -25.10
N VAL A 202 -15.96 -2.25 -24.18
CA VAL A 202 -16.80 -1.05 -24.09
C VAL A 202 -16.58 -0.14 -25.29
N TRP A 203 -15.32 0.15 -25.65
CA TRP A 203 -14.99 1.17 -26.66
C TRP A 203 -14.78 0.62 -28.07
N SER A 204 -14.57 -0.69 -28.27
CA SER A 204 -14.57 -1.28 -29.62
C SER A 204 -15.92 -1.17 -30.32
N ARG A 205 -17.02 -1.10 -29.56
CA ARG A 205 -18.38 -0.91 -30.10
C ARG A 205 -18.70 0.55 -30.45
N LEU A 206 -17.91 1.52 -29.96
CA LEU A 206 -18.18 2.96 -30.03
C LEU A 206 -17.14 3.74 -30.86
N VAL A 207 -16.57 3.09 -31.89
CA VAL A 207 -15.92 3.75 -33.06
C VAL A 207 -14.40 4.04 -32.98
N ASN A 208 -13.65 3.80 -31.88
CA ASN A 208 -12.18 3.98 -31.91
C ASN A 208 -11.39 2.90 -31.15
N THR A 209 -10.93 1.88 -31.88
CA THR A 209 -10.02 0.83 -31.40
C THR A 209 -8.67 1.37 -30.91
N SER A 210 -8.17 2.44 -31.53
CA SER A 210 -6.96 3.16 -31.12
C SER A 210 -7.07 3.78 -29.73
N PHE A 211 -8.24 4.36 -29.41
CA PHE A 211 -8.53 4.94 -28.09
C PHE A 211 -8.60 3.84 -27.03
N ALA A 212 -9.31 2.74 -27.31
CA ALA A 212 -9.40 1.61 -26.38
C ALA A 212 -8.01 1.04 -26.03
N GLY A 213 -7.12 0.91 -27.02
CA GLY A 213 -5.74 0.49 -26.83
C GLY A 213 -4.93 1.47 -25.97
N ALA A 214 -5.06 2.79 -26.21
CA ALA A 214 -4.38 3.81 -25.43
C ALA A 214 -4.83 3.84 -23.96
N VAL A 215 -6.13 3.63 -23.70
CA VAL A 215 -6.67 3.54 -22.32
C VAL A 215 -6.14 2.31 -21.61
N ALA A 216 -6.15 1.15 -22.27
CA ALA A 216 -5.61 -0.09 -21.72
C ALA A 216 -4.11 0.03 -21.40
N ALA A 217 -3.32 0.59 -22.32
CA ALA A 217 -1.89 0.83 -22.12
C ALA A 217 -1.63 1.82 -20.96
N SER A 218 -2.38 2.91 -20.90
CA SER A 218 -2.26 3.91 -19.81
C SER A 218 -2.63 3.33 -18.46
N ALA A 219 -3.69 2.51 -18.40
CA ALA A 219 -4.09 1.80 -17.19
C ALA A 219 -3.02 0.80 -16.73
N LEU A 220 -2.38 0.09 -17.65
CA LEU A 220 -1.27 -0.83 -17.36
C LEU A 220 -0.03 -0.08 -16.84
N VAL A 221 0.36 1.02 -17.48
CA VAL A 221 1.50 1.84 -17.02
C VAL A 221 1.22 2.40 -15.63
N ALA A 222 0.04 2.97 -15.42
CA ALA A 222 -0.34 3.50 -14.11
C ALA A 222 -0.44 2.41 -13.04
N PHE A 223 -0.89 1.21 -13.41
CA PHE A 223 -0.84 0.03 -12.57
C PHE A 223 0.60 -0.31 -12.16
N LEU A 224 1.53 -0.40 -13.10
CA LEU A 224 2.94 -0.72 -12.80
C LEU A 224 3.57 0.38 -11.93
N VAL A 225 3.37 1.65 -12.27
CA VAL A 225 3.87 2.80 -11.50
C VAL A 225 3.34 2.78 -10.06
N SER A 226 2.05 2.46 -9.87
CA SER A 226 1.42 2.40 -8.55
C SER A 226 1.80 1.15 -7.77
N ALA A 227 1.91 0.01 -8.45
CA ALA A 227 2.23 -1.27 -7.84
C ALA A 227 3.68 -1.30 -7.34
N PHE A 228 4.61 -0.79 -8.15
CA PHE A 228 6.01 -0.64 -7.77
C PHE A 228 6.29 0.65 -6.98
N ARG A 229 5.28 1.50 -6.76
CA ARG A 229 5.40 2.80 -6.10
C ARG A 229 6.56 3.65 -6.65
N LEU A 230 6.79 3.59 -7.97
CA LEU A 230 7.96 4.20 -8.62
C LEU A 230 8.21 5.68 -8.26
N PRO A 231 7.17 6.55 -8.15
CA PRO A 231 7.39 7.94 -7.79
C PRO A 231 7.92 8.08 -6.35
N LEU A 232 7.40 7.28 -5.43
CA LEU A 232 7.87 7.26 -4.04
C LEU A 232 9.27 6.66 -3.97
N TYR A 233 9.55 5.58 -4.71
CA TYR A 233 10.87 4.98 -4.75
C TYR A 233 11.95 5.96 -5.23
N ALA A 234 11.67 6.77 -6.26
CA ALA A 234 12.60 7.80 -6.71
C ALA A 234 12.94 8.80 -5.59
N LEU A 235 11.93 9.26 -4.85
CA LEU A 235 12.13 10.13 -3.69
C LEU A 235 12.87 9.43 -2.55
N GLU A 236 12.59 8.14 -2.31
CA GLU A 236 13.28 7.33 -1.31
C GLU A 236 14.76 7.14 -1.67
N VAL A 237 15.08 6.91 -2.95
CA VAL A 237 16.47 6.81 -3.42
C VAL A 237 17.19 8.13 -3.23
N LEU A 238 16.57 9.25 -3.59
CA LEU A 238 17.15 10.59 -3.38
C LEU A 238 17.37 10.88 -1.89
N ALA A 239 16.38 10.59 -1.04
CA ALA A 239 16.49 10.79 0.41
C ALA A 239 17.56 9.88 1.03
N SER A 240 17.65 8.62 0.60
CA SER A 240 18.70 7.70 1.04
C SER A 240 20.09 8.14 0.56
N ALA A 241 20.21 8.65 -0.67
CA ALA A 241 21.47 9.17 -1.21
C ALA A 241 21.91 10.43 -0.46
N ALA A 242 20.96 11.34 -0.18
CA ALA A 242 21.22 12.55 0.60
C ALA A 242 21.64 12.22 2.03
N ALA A 243 20.94 11.30 2.72
CA ALA A 243 21.31 10.86 4.06
C ALA A 243 22.74 10.28 4.07
N TYR A 244 23.04 9.37 3.14
CA TYR A 244 24.38 8.80 3.00
C TYR A 244 25.45 9.87 2.72
N ALA A 245 25.19 10.81 1.80
CA ALA A 245 26.13 11.87 1.45
C ALA A 245 26.41 12.79 2.64
N VAL A 246 25.37 13.22 3.36
CA VAL A 246 25.50 14.07 4.55
C VAL A 246 26.33 13.36 5.62
N GLU A 247 26.04 12.11 5.94
CA GLU A 247 26.81 11.39 6.96
C GLU A 247 28.26 11.15 6.53
N ARG A 248 28.49 10.83 5.25
CA ARG A 248 29.84 10.64 4.72
C ARG A 248 30.67 11.93 4.75
N TRP A 249 30.06 13.10 4.53
CA TRP A 249 30.79 14.35 4.35
C TRP A 249 30.87 15.18 5.64
N THR A 250 29.84 15.13 6.49
CA THR A 250 29.75 15.92 7.71
C THR A 250 29.99 15.10 8.98
N GLY A 251 29.96 13.77 8.89
CA GLY A 251 30.02 12.88 10.05
C GLY A 251 28.74 12.88 10.90
N LEU A 252 27.71 13.66 10.52
CA LEU A 252 26.45 13.71 11.26
C LEU A 252 25.70 12.38 11.12
N PRO A 253 25.12 11.84 12.22
CA PRO A 253 24.42 10.57 12.20
C PRO A 253 23.07 10.70 11.48
N THR A 254 22.98 10.24 10.22
CA THR A 254 21.74 10.33 9.41
C THR A 254 21.10 8.97 9.15
N LEU A 255 21.72 7.86 9.58
CA LEU A 255 21.17 6.51 9.37
C LEU A 255 19.71 6.33 9.84
N HIS A 256 19.26 7.08 10.83
CA HIS A 256 17.86 7.06 11.28
C HIS A 256 16.86 7.73 10.31
N TRP A 257 17.34 8.55 9.38
CA TRP A 257 16.54 9.20 8.32
C TRP A 257 16.32 8.31 7.11
N VAL A 258 16.96 7.13 7.04
CA VAL A 258 16.85 6.24 5.90
C VAL A 258 15.38 5.86 5.68
N PRO A 259 14.85 6.02 4.46
CA PRO A 259 13.42 5.81 4.17
C PRO A 259 12.90 4.42 4.55
N VAL A 260 13.74 3.38 4.48
CA VAL A 260 13.37 2.01 4.86
C VAL A 260 12.87 1.88 6.31
N ARG A 261 13.24 2.81 7.21
CA ARG A 261 12.73 2.84 8.60
C ARG A 261 11.31 3.38 8.69
N HIS A 262 10.93 4.22 7.74
CA HIS A 262 9.67 4.96 7.74
C HIS A 262 8.66 4.38 6.76
N HIS A 263 9.15 3.63 5.77
CA HIS A 263 8.36 2.96 4.74
C HIS A 263 8.79 1.51 4.57
N ASN A 264 7.85 0.58 4.76
CA ASN A 264 8.14 -0.86 4.80
C ASN A 264 7.74 -1.58 3.50
N LEU A 265 7.52 -0.85 2.41
CA LEU A 265 7.03 -1.39 1.13
C LEU A 265 7.89 -0.94 -0.07
N SER A 266 9.20 -0.87 0.12
CA SER A 266 10.13 -0.66 -0.98
C SER A 266 10.41 -2.00 -1.67
N TYR A 267 9.98 -2.11 -2.94
CA TYR A 267 10.16 -3.31 -3.78
C TYR A 267 11.51 -3.39 -4.47
N LEU A 268 12.16 -2.24 -4.64
CA LEU A 268 13.46 -2.13 -5.26
C LEU A 268 14.52 -1.86 -4.18
N PRO A 269 15.73 -2.42 -4.31
CA PRO A 269 16.79 -2.21 -3.34
C PRO A 269 17.27 -0.75 -3.33
N HIS A 270 17.57 -0.19 -2.16
CA HIS A 270 18.20 1.13 -2.08
C HIS A 270 19.70 1.03 -2.38
N PRO A 271 20.22 1.74 -3.40
CA PRO A 271 21.57 1.53 -3.92
C PRO A 271 22.70 1.87 -2.94
N PHE A 272 22.47 2.82 -2.02
CA PHE A 272 23.50 3.31 -1.09
C PHE A 272 23.39 2.73 0.33
N LEU A 273 22.32 1.98 0.61
CA LEU A 273 21.99 1.55 1.96
C LEU A 273 23.04 0.61 2.57
N SER A 274 23.56 -0.34 1.79
CA SER A 274 24.60 -1.27 2.25
C SER A 274 25.88 -0.53 2.68
N ARG A 275 26.28 0.48 1.91
CA ARG A 275 27.44 1.33 2.21
C ARG A 275 27.20 2.22 3.43
N HIS A 276 25.98 2.73 3.60
CA HIS A 276 25.60 3.54 4.76
C HIS A 276 25.64 2.72 6.05
N LEU A 277 25.11 1.50 6.03
CA LEU A 277 25.19 0.56 7.16
C LEU A 277 26.64 0.21 7.51
N ALA A 278 27.49 -0.03 6.50
CA ALA A 278 28.91 -0.31 6.71
C ALA A 278 29.68 0.86 7.33
N LEU A 279 29.28 2.10 7.04
CA LEU A 279 29.87 3.30 7.65
C LEU A 279 29.49 3.42 9.13
N ALA A 280 28.24 3.12 9.48
CA ALA A 280 27.71 3.26 10.83
C ALA A 280 28.01 2.08 11.77
N VAL A 281 28.34 0.88 11.26
CA VAL A 281 28.42 -0.34 12.10
C VAL A 281 29.39 -0.25 13.26
N ARG A 282 30.55 0.40 13.07
CA ARG A 282 31.58 0.48 14.11
C ARG A 282 31.23 1.46 15.22
N SER A 283 30.48 2.52 14.90
CA SER A 283 30.12 3.58 15.85
C SER A 283 28.76 3.38 16.49
N ARG A 284 27.78 2.85 15.74
CA ARG A 284 26.36 2.78 16.14
C ARG A 284 25.72 1.45 15.72
N PRO A 285 26.17 0.30 16.29
CA PRO A 285 25.67 -1.02 15.91
C PRO A 285 24.17 -1.19 16.18
N ALA A 286 23.63 -0.59 17.26
CA ALA A 286 22.21 -0.64 17.57
C ALA A 286 21.33 0.02 16.48
N GLU A 287 21.77 1.14 15.90
CA GLU A 287 21.03 1.79 14.81
C GLU A 287 21.10 0.97 13.52
N VAL A 288 22.26 0.36 13.23
CA VAL A 288 22.42 -0.58 12.11
C VAL A 288 21.45 -1.74 12.23
N LEU A 289 21.30 -2.32 13.43
CA LEU A 289 20.36 -3.41 13.65
C LEU A 289 18.90 -2.99 13.53
N ALA A 290 18.53 -1.80 14.01
CA ALA A 290 17.19 -1.27 13.84
C ALA A 290 16.83 -1.06 12.35
N VAL A 291 17.80 -0.63 11.54
CA VAL A 291 17.63 -0.47 10.08
C VAL A 291 17.62 -1.82 9.38
N ALA A 292 18.47 -2.76 9.81
CA ALA A 292 18.51 -4.12 9.27
C ALA A 292 17.20 -4.88 9.53
N ASP A 293 16.62 -4.75 10.72
CA ASP A 293 15.29 -5.29 11.04
C ASP A 293 14.20 -4.66 10.15
N ALA A 294 14.26 -3.35 9.91
CA ALA A 294 13.35 -2.70 8.96
C ALA A 294 13.54 -3.22 7.53
N CYS A 295 14.76 -3.53 7.11
CA CYS A 295 15.06 -4.13 5.81
C CYS A 295 14.45 -5.53 5.67
N LEU A 296 14.42 -6.35 6.74
CA LEU A 296 13.77 -7.67 6.71
C LEU A 296 12.26 -7.60 6.48
N ARG A 297 11.64 -6.46 6.82
CA ARG A 297 10.21 -6.21 6.59
C ARG A 297 9.92 -5.68 5.18
N SER A 298 10.94 -5.21 4.46
CA SER A 298 10.81 -4.59 3.13
C SER A 298 11.29 -5.54 2.03
N PRO A 299 10.43 -6.00 1.10
CA PRO A 299 10.76 -7.07 0.16
C PRO A 299 12.00 -6.80 -0.71
N GLY A 300 12.19 -5.56 -1.17
CA GLY A 300 13.36 -5.18 -1.98
C GLY A 300 14.68 -5.04 -1.23
N ASN A 301 14.64 -4.99 0.11
CA ASN A 301 15.82 -4.69 0.94
C ASN A 301 16.24 -5.85 1.85
N ILE A 302 15.53 -6.98 1.84
CA ILE A 302 15.82 -8.15 2.69
C ILE A 302 17.29 -8.58 2.58
N VAL A 303 17.80 -8.70 1.34
CA VAL A 303 19.18 -9.13 1.07
C VAL A 303 20.22 -8.15 1.63
N VAL A 304 19.86 -6.86 1.75
CA VAL A 304 20.75 -5.83 2.32
C VAL A 304 20.81 -5.92 3.84
N GLY A 305 19.67 -6.19 4.50
CA GLY A 305 19.57 -6.28 5.96
C GLY A 305 20.04 -7.60 6.56
N TRP A 306 19.79 -8.71 5.85
CA TRP A 306 20.03 -10.06 6.35
C TRP A 306 21.45 -10.32 6.89
N PRO A 307 22.55 -9.92 6.20
CA PRO A 307 23.90 -10.17 6.69
C PRO A 307 24.19 -9.52 8.05
N TRP A 308 23.60 -8.35 8.32
CA TRP A 308 23.82 -7.61 9.57
C TRP A 308 23.10 -8.27 10.75
N VAL A 309 21.90 -8.80 10.52
CA VAL A 309 21.13 -9.52 11.56
C VAL A 309 21.82 -10.84 11.89
N VAL A 310 22.26 -11.60 10.88
CA VAL A 310 23.00 -12.85 11.09
C VAL A 310 24.27 -12.61 11.90
N GLN A 311 25.09 -11.62 11.53
CA GLN A 311 26.30 -11.28 12.29
C GLN A 311 26.02 -10.92 13.75
N ALA A 312 24.91 -10.23 14.04
CA ALA A 312 24.55 -9.91 15.41
C ALA A 312 24.09 -11.13 16.21
N LEU A 313 23.32 -12.03 15.58
CA LEU A 313 22.89 -13.29 16.20
C LEU A 313 24.08 -14.22 16.49
N GLU A 314 25.05 -14.28 15.58
CA GLU A 314 26.30 -15.03 15.77
C GLU A 314 27.12 -14.47 16.94
N ARG A 315 27.25 -13.14 17.04
CA ARG A 315 27.93 -12.48 18.18
C ARG A 315 27.23 -12.74 19.51
N SER A 316 25.91 -12.60 19.56
CA SER A 316 25.16 -12.87 20.80
C SER A 316 25.24 -14.34 21.22
N SER A 317 25.28 -15.26 20.24
CA SER A 317 25.43 -16.69 20.52
C SER A 317 26.83 -17.03 21.06
N ALA A 318 27.87 -16.39 20.52
CA ALA A 318 29.24 -16.54 21.00
C ALA A 318 29.47 -15.92 22.40
N GLU A 319 28.81 -14.80 22.70
CA GLU A 319 28.84 -14.18 24.03
C GLU A 319 28.05 -15.00 25.07
N GLY A 320 26.88 -15.55 24.70
CA GLY A 320 26.10 -16.43 25.56
C GLY A 320 26.78 -17.77 25.87
N ALA A 321 27.63 -18.27 24.97
CA ALA A 321 28.45 -19.47 25.20
C ALA A 321 29.63 -19.22 26.16
N ARG A 322 30.00 -17.96 26.41
CA ARG A 322 31.02 -17.55 27.39
C ARG A 322 30.38 -17.11 28.71
N GLY A 323 29.49 -17.94 29.25
CA GLY A 323 28.78 -17.67 30.52
C GLY A 323 29.71 -17.22 31.66
N PRO A 324 29.17 -16.52 32.67
CA PRO A 324 29.94 -15.70 33.61
C PRO A 324 30.92 -16.55 34.40
N HIS A 325 32.22 -16.33 34.16
CA HIS A 325 33.24 -16.67 35.14
C HIS A 325 33.21 -15.62 36.25
N SER A 326 32.38 -15.88 37.26
CA SER A 326 32.51 -15.31 38.61
C SER A 326 32.09 -16.35 39.62
#